data_AF-A0A9D1LP71-F1
#
_entry.id   AF-A0A9D1LP71-F1
#
_cell.length_a   1.000
_cell.length_b   1.000
_cell.length_c   1.000
_cell.angle_alpha   90.00
_cell.angle_beta   90.00
_cell.angle_gamma   90.00
#
_symmetry.space_group_name_H-M   'P 1'
#
loop_
_entity.id
_entity.type
_entity.pdbx_description
1 polymer ?
#
loop_
_entity_poly.entity_id
_entity_poly.type
_entity_poly.pdbx_seq_one_letter_code
_entity_poly.pdbx_strand_id
1 'polypeptide(L)'
;MQTSSKKKLSKKEIVWYSISGFIALAGLFFLILGIVGDRLPVVYSDNWILYSEPMWLSNWSGLSYRTFGLILFLVGSLLAVICLAVFAREGDRDAERALRRAQRLGVAPVEQSKTEDSQAK
;
A
#
# COMPACT_ATOMS: atom_id res chain seq x y z
N MET A 1 29.44 17.57 -4.33
CA MET A 1 27.97 17.52 -4.46
C MET A 1 27.60 16.13 -4.97
N GLN A 2 27.45 15.14 -4.10
CA GLN A 2 27.13 13.77 -4.52
C GLN A 2 25.61 13.57 -4.47
N THR A 3 25.03 13.29 -5.64
CA THR A 3 23.61 13.02 -5.81
C THR A 3 23.32 11.62 -5.29
N SER A 4 22.31 11.49 -4.42
CA SER A 4 21.88 10.18 -3.94
C SER A 4 21.47 9.32 -5.14
N SER A 5 22.15 8.19 -5.34
CA SER A 5 21.79 7.25 -6.39
C SER A 5 20.44 6.63 -6.02
N LYS A 6 19.36 7.20 -6.56
CA LYS A 6 17.99 6.72 -6.34
C LYS A 6 17.89 5.29 -6.86
N LYS A 7 17.65 4.34 -5.95
CA LYS A 7 17.29 2.96 -6.31
C LYS A 7 16.13 3.03 -7.30
N LYS A 8 16.33 2.54 -8.53
CA LYS A 8 15.28 2.53 -9.54
C LYS A 8 14.26 1.48 -9.14
N LEU A 9 13.07 1.93 -8.75
CA LEU A 9 11.93 1.04 -8.52
C LEU A 9 11.67 0.24 -9.79
N SER A 10 11.46 -1.06 -9.62
CA SER A 10 11.10 -1.93 -10.72
C SER A 10 9.71 -1.57 -11.22
N LYS A 11 9.50 -1.56 -12.54
CA LYS A 11 8.17 -1.29 -13.14
C LYS A 11 7.09 -2.21 -12.56
N LYS A 12 7.47 -3.44 -12.18
CA LYS A 12 6.58 -4.42 -11.54
C LYS A 12 6.13 -3.99 -10.14
N GLU A 13 7.02 -3.40 -9.34
CA GLU A 13 6.70 -2.88 -7.99
C GLU A 13 5.67 -1.78 -8.09
N ILE A 14 5.87 -0.83 -9.02
CA ILE A 14 4.96 0.30 -9.24
C ILE A 14 3.56 -0.21 -9.63
N VAL A 15 3.48 -1.22 -10.49
CA VAL A 15 2.20 -1.82 -10.89
C VAL A 15 1.50 -2.47 -9.69
N TRP A 16 2.20 -3.24 -8.87
CA TRP A 16 1.60 -3.89 -7.69
C TRP A 16 1.16 -2.89 -6.61
N TYR A 17 1.94 -1.84 -6.37
CA TYR A 17 1.51 -0.75 -5.48
C TYR A 17 0.30 0.01 -6.03
N SER A 18 0.26 0.24 -7.34
CA SER A 18 -0.89 0.89 -7.98
C SER A 18 -2.16 0.04 -7.86
N ILE A 19 -2.07 -1.27 -8.13
CA ILE A 19 -3.20 -2.19 -8.03
C ILE A 19 -3.71 -2.30 -6.59
N SER A 20 -2.81 -2.51 -5.62
CA SER A 20 -3.20 -2.60 -4.20
C SER A 20 -3.81 -1.29 -3.69
N GLY A 21 -3.24 -0.15 -4.08
CA GLY A 21 -3.79 1.17 -3.78
C GLY A 21 -5.17 1.38 -4.39
N PHE A 22 -5.37 1.00 -5.66
CA PHE A 22 -6.66 1.10 -6.35
C PHE A 22 -7.74 0.25 -5.67
N ILE A 23 -7.40 -0.99 -5.30
CA ILE A 23 -8.31 -1.88 -4.58
C ILE A 23 -8.70 -1.29 -3.21
N ALA A 24 -7.72 -0.79 -2.45
CA ALA A 24 -7.99 -0.17 -1.16
C ALA A 24 -8.87 1.09 -1.31
N LEU A 25 -8.61 1.91 -2.32
CA LEU A 25 -9.38 3.13 -2.60
C LEU A 25 -10.80 2.79 -3.04
N ALA A 26 -10.98 1.77 -3.87
CA ALA A 26 -12.30 1.26 -4.24
C ALA A 26 -13.08 0.74 -3.00
N GLY A 27 -12.41 -0.01 -2.11
CA GLY A 27 -13.02 -0.44 -0.85
C GLY A 27 -13.46 0.73 0.04
N LEU A 28 -12.61 1.75 0.18
CA LEU A 28 -12.94 2.97 0.90
C LEU A 28 -14.12 3.71 0.28
N PHE A 29 -14.16 3.79 -1.05
CA PHE A 29 -15.26 4.42 -1.78
C PHE A 29 -16.62 3.75 -1.49
N PHE A 30 -16.68 2.42 -1.57
CA PHE A 30 -17.91 1.67 -1.24
C PHE A 30 -18.28 1.78 0.24
N LEU A 31 -17.29 1.85 1.12
CA LEU A 31 -17.53 2.04 2.55
C LEU A 31 -18.17 3.42 2.83
N ILE A 32 -17.66 4.47 2.19
CA ILE A 32 -18.24 5.83 2.28
C ILE A 32 -19.65 5.84 1.70
N LEU A 33 -19.86 5.24 0.52
CA LEU A 33 -21.19 5.14 -0.07
C LEU A 33 -22.18 4.44 0.86
N GLY A 34 -21.80 3.32 1.49
CA GLY A 34 -22.65 2.65 2.47
C GLY A 34 -23.03 3.55 3.65
N ILE A 35 -22.06 4.27 4.22
CA ILE A 35 -22.33 5.20 5.34
C ILE A 35 -23.24 6.36 4.91
N VAL A 36 -22.97 6.95 3.75
CA VAL A 36 -23.73 8.09 3.23
C VAL A 36 -25.16 7.64 2.87
N GLY A 37 -25.31 6.48 2.23
CA GLY A 37 -26.59 5.87 1.93
C GLY A 37 -27.45 5.68 3.19
N ASP A 38 -26.88 5.11 4.25
CA ASP A 38 -27.56 4.86 5.54
C ASP A 38 -27.95 6.15 6.30
N ARG A 39 -27.26 7.27 6.05
CA ARG A 39 -27.38 8.52 6.83
C ARG A 39 -28.05 9.66 6.08
N LEU A 40 -28.39 9.46 4.82
CA LEU A 40 -29.05 10.44 3.96
C LEU A 40 -30.54 10.56 4.36
N PRO A 41 -31.02 11.74 4.79
CA PRO A 41 -32.41 11.95 5.18
C PRO A 41 -33.33 12.15 3.97
N VAL A 42 -33.32 11.19 3.04
CA VAL A 42 -34.13 11.20 1.82
C VAL A 42 -34.97 9.94 1.75
N VAL A 43 -36.13 10.03 1.08
CA VAL A 43 -36.98 8.87 0.82
C VAL A 43 -36.20 7.85 0.01
N TYR A 44 -36.38 6.55 0.31
CA TYR A 44 -35.63 5.45 -0.33
C TYR A 44 -35.65 5.52 -1.87
N SER A 45 -36.74 6.02 -2.47
CA SER A 45 -36.89 6.20 -3.91
C SER A 45 -35.91 7.20 -4.53
N ASP A 46 -35.50 8.22 -3.77
CA ASP A 46 -34.59 9.27 -4.22
C ASP A 46 -33.14 8.96 -3.82
N ASN A 47 -32.94 7.92 -3.00
CA ASN A 47 -31.62 7.47 -2.56
C ASN A 47 -31.06 6.45 -3.54
N TRP A 48 -30.44 6.96 -4.62
CA TRP A 48 -29.85 6.14 -5.68
C TRP A 48 -28.81 5.12 -5.16
N ILE A 49 -28.16 5.41 -4.03
CA ILE A 49 -27.14 4.56 -3.41
C ILE A 49 -27.80 3.29 -2.88
N LEU A 50 -28.84 3.45 -2.03
CA LEU A 50 -29.63 2.35 -1.48
C LEU A 50 -30.40 1.59 -2.56
N TYR A 51 -30.81 2.26 -3.64
CA TYR A 51 -31.43 1.58 -4.79
C TYR A 51 -30.44 0.71 -5.57
N SER A 52 -29.20 1.18 -5.76
CA SER A 52 -28.18 0.44 -6.51
C SER A 52 -27.66 -0.80 -5.78
N GLU A 53 -27.64 -0.77 -4.44
CA GLU A 53 -27.14 -1.85 -3.59
C GLU A 53 -27.79 -3.21 -3.86
N PRO A 54 -29.13 -3.35 -3.83
CA PRO A 54 -29.78 -4.62 -4.15
C PRO A 54 -29.60 -5.01 -5.62
N MET A 55 -29.57 -4.04 -6.54
CA MET A 55 -29.49 -4.31 -7.98
C MET A 55 -28.16 -4.95 -8.38
N TRP A 56 -27.05 -4.49 -7.81
CA TRP A 56 -25.72 -5.00 -8.11
C TRP A 56 -25.18 -5.98 -7.07
N LEU A 57 -25.27 -5.68 -5.77
CA LEU A 57 -24.50 -6.38 -4.74
C LEU A 57 -25.35 -7.38 -3.92
N SER A 58 -26.51 -6.96 -3.43
CA SER A 58 -27.29 -7.82 -2.52
C SER A 58 -27.91 -9.02 -3.23
N ASN A 59 -28.16 -8.94 -4.54
CA ASN A 59 -28.71 -10.03 -5.35
C ASN A 59 -27.83 -11.30 -5.38
N TRP A 60 -26.50 -11.19 -5.27
CA TRP A 60 -25.60 -12.34 -5.40
C TRP A 60 -24.76 -12.61 -4.16
N SER A 61 -24.52 -11.60 -3.32
CA SER A 61 -23.66 -11.75 -2.14
C SER A 61 -24.40 -11.67 -0.81
N GLY A 62 -25.62 -11.09 -0.80
CA GLY A 62 -26.33 -10.76 0.45
C GLY A 62 -25.59 -9.74 1.34
N LEU A 63 -24.53 -9.10 0.81
CA LEU A 63 -23.73 -8.11 1.55
C LEU A 63 -24.20 -6.69 1.21
N SER A 64 -24.11 -5.81 2.20
CA SER A 64 -24.27 -4.37 1.99
C SER A 64 -22.99 -3.71 1.48
N TYR A 65 -23.11 -2.53 0.86
CA TYR A 65 -21.95 -1.77 0.37
C TYR A 65 -20.93 -1.48 1.46
N ARG A 66 -21.38 -1.24 2.68
CA ARG A 66 -20.50 -1.05 3.83
C ARG A 66 -19.63 -2.27 4.09
N THR A 67 -20.22 -3.45 4.14
CA THR A 67 -19.52 -4.71 4.44
C THR A 67 -18.60 -5.10 3.29
N PHE A 68 -19.06 -4.95 2.05
CA PHE A 68 -18.26 -5.23 0.86
C PHE A 68 -17.07 -4.26 0.73
N GLY A 69 -17.31 -2.96 0.95
CA GLY A 69 -16.26 -1.95 1.00
C GLY A 69 -15.22 -2.21 2.09
N LEU A 70 -15.65 -2.64 3.28
CA LEU A 70 -14.75 -3.05 4.37
C LEU A 70 -13.87 -4.24 3.97
N ILE A 71 -14.45 -5.26 3.35
CA ILE A 71 -13.70 -6.44 2.88
C ILE A 71 -12.67 -6.03 1.81
N LEU A 72 -13.08 -5.25 0.82
CA LEU A 72 -12.17 -4.74 -0.22
C LEU A 72 -11.04 -3.90 0.37
N PHE A 73 -11.35 -3.03 1.34
CA PHE A 73 -10.36 -2.20 2.01
C PHE A 73 -9.35 -3.05 2.78
N LEU A 74 -9.82 -4.05 3.54
CA LEU A 74 -8.96 -4.97 4.27
C LEU A 74 -8.06 -5.78 3.32
N VAL A 75 -8.63 -6.34 2.26
CA VAL A 75 -7.87 -7.12 1.27
C VAL A 75 -6.85 -6.23 0.54
N GLY A 76 -7.24 -5.02 0.13
CA GLY A 76 -6.34 -4.06 -0.52
C GLY A 76 -5.19 -3.63 0.39
N SER A 77 -5.49 -3.34 1.66
CA SER A 77 -4.48 -3.01 2.67
C SER A 77 -3.53 -4.17 2.94
N LEU A 78 -4.06 -5.40 3.06
CA LEU A 78 -3.26 -6.59 3.30
C LEU A 78 -2.33 -6.88 2.12
N LEU A 79 -2.82 -6.74 0.88
CA LEU A 79 -2.00 -6.83 -0.33
C LEU A 79 -0.90 -5.76 -0.36
N ALA A 80 -1.20 -4.53 0.03
CA ALA A 80 -0.20 -3.47 0.11
C ALA A 80 0.91 -3.81 1.11
N VAL A 81 0.56 -4.32 2.30
CA VAL A 81 1.53 -4.75 3.33
C VAL A 81 2.38 -5.91 2.83
N ILE A 82 1.77 -6.92 2.19
CA ILE A 82 2.49 -8.07 1.63
C ILE A 82 3.46 -7.61 0.54
N CYS A 83 3.01 -6.76 -0.40
CA CYS A 83 3.87 -6.22 -1.45
C CYS A 83 5.06 -5.46 -0.84
N LEU A 84 4.79 -4.60 0.15
CA LEU A 84 5.83 -3.84 0.83
C LEU A 84 6.84 -4.75 1.53
N ALA A 85 6.38 -5.79 2.23
CA ALA A 85 7.24 -6.74 2.94
C ALA A 85 8.10 -7.59 1.97
N VAL A 86 7.53 -8.03 0.85
CA VAL A 86 8.24 -8.81 -0.18
C VAL A 86 9.31 -7.95 -0.84
N PHE A 87 8.97 -6.75 -1.30
CA PHE A 87 9.92 -5.87 -1.98
C PHE A 87 10.97 -5.29 -1.02
N ALA A 88 10.65 -5.07 0.25
CA ALA A 88 11.65 -4.73 1.26
C ALA A 88 12.72 -5.84 1.38
N ARG A 89 12.28 -7.10 1.47
CA ARG A 89 13.19 -8.26 1.53
C ARG A 89 14.04 -8.43 0.27
N GLU A 90 13.48 -8.21 -0.91
CA GLU A 90 14.26 -8.22 -2.15
C GLU A 90 15.29 -7.08 -2.16
N GLY A 91 14.88 -5.90 -1.73
CA GLY A 91 15.74 -4.73 -1.59
C GLY A 91 16.94 -4.95 -0.68
N ASP A 92 16.74 -5.64 0.45
CA ASP A 92 17.80 -5.96 1.42
C ASP A 92 18.77 -6.99 0.86
N ARG A 93 18.28 -8.03 0.18
CA ARG A 93 19.13 -9.07 -0.44
C ARG A 93 20.00 -8.50 -1.55
N ASP A 94 19.48 -7.57 -2.34
CA ASP A 94 20.26 -6.90 -3.38
C ASP A 94 21.27 -5.91 -2.80
N ALA A 95 20.92 -5.22 -1.71
CA ALA A 95 21.87 -4.38 -0.98
C ALA A 95 23.03 -5.20 -0.40
N GLU A 96 22.74 -6.36 0.18
CA GLU A 96 23.75 -7.28 0.71
C GLU A 96 24.67 -7.82 -0.39
N ARG A 97 24.13 -8.20 -1.55
CA ARG A 97 24.91 -8.61 -2.72
C ARG A 97 25.78 -7.48 -3.27
N ALA A 98 25.28 -6.24 -3.29
CA ALA A 98 26.04 -5.08 -3.71
C ALA A 98 27.19 -4.77 -2.73
N LEU A 99 26.93 -4.84 -1.43
CA LEU A 99 27.94 -4.69 -0.37
C LEU A 99 29.05 -5.73 -0.50
N ARG A 100 28.72 -7.01 -0.71
CA ARG A 100 29.72 -8.07 -0.94
C ARG A 100 30.55 -7.84 -2.20
N ARG A 101 29.96 -7.27 -3.26
CA ARG A 101 30.71 -6.88 -4.48
C ARG A 101 31.62 -5.67 -4.23
N ALA A 102 31.16 -4.68 -3.47
CA ALA A 102 31.96 -3.52 -3.09
C ALA A 102 33.16 -3.89 -2.19
N GLN A 103 32.95 -4.79 -1.23
CA GLN A 103 34.01 -5.34 -0.38
C GLN A 103 35.08 -6.10 -1.18
N ARG A 104 34.69 -6.84 -2.24
CA ARG A 104 35.63 -7.54 -3.14
C ARG A 104 36.45 -6.61 -4.02
N LEU A 105 35.95 -5.41 -4.31
CA LEU A 105 36.64 -4.39 -5.10
C LEU A 105 37.60 -3.52 -4.25
N GLY A 106 37.79 -3.86 -2.97
CA GLY A 106 38.72 -3.14 -2.09
C GLY A 106 38.24 -1.73 -1.69
N VAL A 107 37.00 -1.37 -2.01
CA VAL A 107 36.37 -0.16 -1.47
C VAL A 107 36.03 -0.46 -0.03
N ALA A 108 36.87 0.02 0.90
CA ALA A 108 36.61 -0.07 2.32
C ALA A 108 35.19 0.45 2.62
N PRO A 109 34.46 -0.18 3.55
CA PRO A 109 33.16 0.31 3.96
C PRO A 109 33.37 1.72 4.49
N VAL A 110 32.83 2.73 3.81
CA VAL A 110 32.79 4.10 4.33
C VAL A 110 31.90 4.04 5.56
N GLU A 111 32.57 3.91 6.71
CA GLU A 111 32.13 4.15 8.08
C GLU A 111 30.63 3.95 8.34
N GLN A 112 30.25 2.71 8.58
CA GLN A 112 29.15 2.44 9.49
C GLN A 112 29.74 1.97 10.82
N SER A 113 29.41 2.70 11.89
CA SER A 113 29.61 2.40 13.32
C SER A 113 30.97 2.74 13.98
N LYS A 114 31.01 3.92 14.61
CA LYS A 114 31.69 4.31 15.86
C LYS A 114 31.35 5.81 16.00
N THR A 115 30.35 6.28 16.76
CA THR A 115 30.05 5.98 18.16
C THR A 115 31.35 5.90 18.96
N GLU A 116 31.84 7.04 19.43
CA GLU A 116 32.28 7.26 20.81
C GLU A 116 33.12 8.54 20.90
N ASP A 117 32.61 9.43 21.74
CA ASP A 117 33.36 10.37 22.55
C ASP A 117 34.10 11.53 21.92
N SER A 118 33.72 12.70 22.44
CA SER A 118 34.63 13.76 22.86
C SER A 118 35.58 14.23 21.78
N GLN A 119 35.34 15.43 21.26
CA GLN A 119 36.15 16.60 21.59
C GLN A 119 35.65 17.77 20.75
N ALA A 120 35.18 18.81 21.45
CA ALA A 120 34.98 20.17 20.93
C ALA A 120 33.90 20.31 19.83
N LYS A 121 32.79 20.99 20.05
CA LYS A 121 32.65 22.25 20.78
C LYS A 121 31.18 22.58 20.94
#